data_AF-A0A5E5BEL8-F1
#
_entry.id   AF-A0A5E5BEL8-F1
#
_cell.length_a   1.000
_cell.length_b   1.000
_cell.length_c   1.000
_cell.angle_alpha   90.00
_cell.angle_beta   90.00
_cell.angle_gamma   90.00
#
_symmetry.space_group_name_H-M   'P 1'
#
loop_
_entity.id
_entity.type
_entity.pdbx_description
1 polymer ?
#
loop_
_entity_poly.entity_id
_entity_poly.type
_entity_poly.pdbx_seq_one_letter_code
_entity_poly.pdbx_strand_id
1 'polypeptide(L)'
;MTDTRSSDASVKQNNVHHWSRHPLLVGLIGFVMTAIVGTTITFVYNRLNAEREHASARLAARRAAIVETHRSLFDYQGAAAHLETEISIPAPPDALLNALKLYQQAAARAYATIPGADYILYQQGGGLGTEAENRDVAPSLQAVEKAVTTLVDDRLSPLLKYTDSCLVARYAARRAQGTAPVSDDCGDLPALQATYPHMPPSLAGRLQAYGECSEAFTSVMIALGTDPDETLWSKDSLTPSFAERIKKTLDGMCQPLGPQK
;
A
#
# COMPACT_ATOMS: atom_id res chain seq x y z
N MET A 1 25.79 -95.70 34.69
CA MET A 1 24.74 -94.73 35.05
C MET A 1 24.81 -93.64 34.00
N THR A 2 24.00 -93.80 32.94
CA THR A 2 22.73 -93.07 32.67
C THR A 2 23.04 -91.71 32.02
N ASP A 3 22.45 -91.29 30.90
CA ASP A 3 21.31 -91.82 30.16
C ASP A 3 21.24 -91.16 28.77
N THR A 4 20.68 -91.89 27.81
CA THR A 4 20.26 -91.44 26.48
C THR A 4 18.83 -90.90 26.49
N ARG A 5 18.56 -89.76 25.82
CA ARG A 5 17.25 -89.34 25.22
C ARG A 5 17.49 -87.97 24.55
N SER A 6 17.31 -87.72 23.25
CA SER A 6 16.21 -88.02 22.30
C SER A 6 14.83 -87.66 22.83
N SER A 7 14.33 -86.46 22.49
CA SER A 7 12.95 -86.26 22.02
C SER A 7 12.71 -84.79 21.62
N ASP A 8 12.37 -84.64 20.34
CA ASP A 8 11.29 -83.82 19.82
C ASP A 8 11.34 -82.28 19.94
N ALA A 9 11.59 -81.69 18.78
CA ALA A 9 11.17 -80.35 18.41
C ALA A 9 9.67 -80.16 18.66
N SER A 10 9.32 -79.26 19.57
CA SER A 10 8.00 -78.60 19.56
C SER A 10 8.19 -77.16 19.11
N VAL A 11 8.06 -76.95 17.79
CA VAL A 11 7.82 -75.62 17.24
C VAL A 11 6.47 -75.16 17.77
N LYS A 12 6.47 -74.27 18.78
CA LYS A 12 5.26 -73.52 19.18
C LYS A 12 4.92 -72.55 18.04
N GLN A 13 4.09 -73.01 17.12
CA GLN A 13 3.38 -72.15 16.19
C GLN A 13 2.15 -71.55 16.89
N ASN A 14 2.01 -70.23 16.68
CA ASN A 14 0.80 -69.43 16.67
C ASN A 14 0.16 -68.99 17.99
N ASN A 15 0.23 -67.67 18.20
CA ASN A 15 -0.97 -66.84 18.31
C ASN A 15 -0.73 -65.52 17.55
N VAL A 16 -0.71 -65.59 16.21
CA VAL A 16 -0.95 -64.40 15.39
C VAL A 16 -2.46 -64.20 15.39
N HIS A 17 -2.94 -63.29 16.24
CA HIS A 17 -4.36 -63.03 16.42
C HIS A 17 -5.05 -62.68 15.08
N HIS A 18 -6.13 -63.40 14.82
CA HIS A 18 -7.00 -63.35 13.65
C HIS A 18 -7.70 -61.99 13.46
N TRP A 19 -7.10 -61.05 12.73
CA TRP A 19 -7.81 -59.86 12.22
C TRP A 19 -8.53 -60.14 10.88
N SER A 20 -8.30 -61.28 10.25
CA SER A 20 -8.84 -61.64 8.92
C SER A 20 -10.24 -62.27 8.92
N ARG A 21 -10.84 -62.55 10.09
CA ARG A 21 -12.12 -63.27 10.18
C ARG A 21 -13.37 -62.39 10.23
N HIS A 22 -13.23 -61.07 10.21
CA HIS A 22 -14.36 -60.14 10.25
C HIS A 22 -14.30 -59.14 9.07
N PRO A 23 -14.61 -59.58 7.83
CA PRO A 23 -14.55 -58.71 6.64
C PRO A 23 -15.46 -57.48 6.77
N LEU A 24 -16.59 -57.61 7.48
CA LEU A 24 -17.47 -56.48 7.79
C LEU A 24 -16.82 -55.45 8.74
N LEU A 25 -16.03 -55.90 9.71
CA LEU A 25 -15.38 -55.02 10.69
C LEU A 25 -14.18 -54.30 10.07
N VAL A 26 -13.41 -55.00 9.22
CA VAL A 26 -12.34 -54.37 8.41
C VAL A 26 -12.92 -53.37 7.40
N GLY A 27 -14.03 -53.71 6.74
CA GLY A 27 -14.75 -52.80 5.84
C GLY A 27 -15.32 -51.56 6.55
N LEU A 28 -15.86 -51.73 7.76
CA LEU A 28 -16.39 -50.63 8.57
C LEU A 28 -15.26 -49.73 9.12
N ILE A 29 -14.13 -50.30 9.54
CA ILE A 29 -12.94 -49.51 9.92
C ILE A 29 -12.40 -48.75 8.70
N GLY A 30 -12.33 -49.39 7.54
CA GLY A 30 -11.95 -48.74 6.28
C GLY A 30 -12.87 -47.57 5.94
N PHE A 31 -14.19 -47.77 6.00
CA PHE A 31 -15.18 -46.73 5.74
C PHE A 31 -15.10 -45.56 6.74
N VAL A 32 -14.94 -45.85 8.04
CA VAL A 32 -14.78 -44.84 9.08
C VAL A 32 -13.47 -44.07 8.90
N MET A 33 -12.36 -44.75 8.58
CA MET A 33 -11.09 -44.09 8.29
C MET A 33 -11.16 -43.23 7.01
N THR A 34 -11.77 -43.71 5.94
CA THR A 34 -11.97 -42.92 4.72
C THR A 34 -12.89 -41.73 4.97
N ALA A 35 -13.92 -41.87 5.81
CA ALA A 35 -14.79 -40.77 6.20
C ALA A 35 -14.05 -39.72 7.07
N ILE A 36 -13.26 -40.14 8.05
CA ILE A 36 -12.48 -39.25 8.92
C ILE A 36 -11.38 -38.55 8.11
N VAL A 37 -10.63 -39.28 7.29
CA VAL A 37 -9.57 -38.73 6.45
C VAL A 37 -10.14 -37.84 5.34
N GLY A 38 -11.23 -38.25 4.70
CA GLY A 38 -11.92 -37.46 3.68
C GLY A 38 -12.48 -36.15 4.24
N THR A 39 -13.08 -36.18 5.43
CA THR A 39 -13.60 -34.98 6.10
C THR A 39 -12.48 -34.05 6.58
N THR A 40 -11.38 -34.58 7.11
CA THR A 40 -10.22 -33.73 7.48
C THR A 40 -9.53 -33.11 6.27
N ILE A 41 -9.32 -33.86 5.18
CA ILE A 41 -8.77 -33.30 3.93
C ILE A 41 -9.69 -32.21 3.38
N THR A 42 -11.00 -32.46 3.35
CA THR A 42 -11.99 -31.48 2.86
C THR A 42 -12.02 -30.23 3.75
N PHE A 43 -11.95 -30.40 5.07
CA PHE A 43 -11.90 -29.29 6.01
C PHE A 43 -10.63 -28.44 5.84
N VAL A 44 -9.47 -29.09 5.71
CA VAL A 44 -8.20 -28.40 5.46
C VAL A 44 -8.21 -27.70 4.10
N TYR A 45 -8.75 -28.34 3.07
CA TYR A 45 -8.87 -27.74 1.75
C TYR A 45 -9.80 -26.52 1.74
N ASN A 46 -10.98 -26.63 2.37
CA ASN A 46 -11.92 -25.51 2.49
C ASN A 46 -11.33 -24.36 3.30
N ARG A 47 -10.59 -24.66 4.37
CA ARG A 47 -9.89 -23.65 5.16
C ARG A 47 -8.81 -22.95 4.35
N LEU A 48 -7.96 -23.68 3.66
CA LEU A 48 -6.92 -23.10 2.80
C LEU A 48 -7.51 -22.29 1.65
N ASN A 49 -8.62 -22.75 1.08
CA ASN A 49 -9.31 -22.02 0.01
C ASN A 49 -9.95 -20.72 0.53
N ALA A 50 -10.61 -20.76 1.70
CA ALA A 50 -11.13 -19.56 2.35
C ALA A 50 -10.03 -18.56 2.74
N GLU A 51 -8.90 -19.04 3.28
CA GLU A 51 -7.74 -18.21 3.59
C GLU A 51 -7.16 -17.54 2.32
N ARG A 52 -7.08 -18.27 1.20
CA ARG A 52 -6.68 -17.71 -0.11
C ARG A 52 -7.67 -16.69 -0.64
N GLU A 53 -8.96 -16.97 -0.58
CA GLU A 53 -10.01 -16.04 -1.01
C GLU A 53 -9.95 -14.73 -0.19
N HIS A 54 -9.81 -14.81 1.12
CA HIS A 54 -9.64 -13.64 1.99
C HIS A 54 -8.34 -12.88 1.73
N ALA A 55 -7.23 -13.55 1.43
CA ALA A 55 -5.99 -12.90 1.02
C ALA A 55 -6.16 -12.17 -0.31
N SER A 56 -6.79 -12.82 -1.31
CA SER A 56 -7.03 -12.22 -2.61
C SER A 56 -7.96 -11.00 -2.54
N ALA A 57 -9.01 -11.04 -1.71
CA ALA A 57 -9.93 -9.92 -1.51
C ALA A 57 -9.24 -8.73 -0.84
N ARG A 58 -8.36 -8.97 0.14
CA ARG A 58 -7.57 -7.91 0.78
C ARG A 58 -6.59 -7.26 -0.20
N LEU A 59 -5.90 -8.06 -1.01
CA LEU A 59 -5.00 -7.53 -2.05
C LEU A 59 -5.75 -6.72 -3.10
N ALA A 60 -6.93 -7.17 -3.51
CA ALA A 60 -7.79 -6.43 -4.42
C ALA A 60 -8.26 -5.09 -3.82
N ALA A 61 -8.67 -5.08 -2.55
CA ALA A 61 -9.06 -3.86 -1.84
C ALA A 61 -7.89 -2.87 -1.69
N ARG A 62 -6.68 -3.36 -1.34
CA ARG A 62 -5.46 -2.55 -1.27
C ARG A 62 -5.12 -1.93 -2.62
N ARG A 63 -5.15 -2.74 -3.70
CA ARG A 63 -4.93 -2.25 -5.07
C ARG A 63 -5.94 -1.17 -5.44
N ALA A 64 -7.21 -1.38 -5.15
CA ALA A 64 -8.26 -0.39 -5.42
C ALA A 64 -8.01 0.91 -4.66
N ALA A 65 -7.63 0.85 -3.38
CA ALA A 65 -7.30 2.03 -2.59
C ALA A 65 -6.08 2.78 -3.16
N ILE A 66 -5.01 2.07 -3.53
CA ILE A 66 -3.81 2.68 -4.12
C ILE A 66 -4.12 3.36 -5.45
N VAL A 67 -4.93 2.71 -6.30
CA VAL A 67 -5.37 3.29 -7.58
C VAL A 67 -6.23 4.54 -7.36
N GLU A 68 -7.10 4.54 -6.34
CA GLU A 68 -7.92 5.72 -6.01
C GLU A 68 -7.08 6.87 -5.44
N THR A 69 -6.08 6.57 -4.62
CA THR A 69 -5.08 7.56 -4.17
C THR A 69 -4.34 8.14 -5.35
N HIS A 70 -3.82 7.30 -6.25
CA HIS A 70 -3.15 7.74 -7.47
C HIS A 70 -4.04 8.67 -8.29
N ARG A 71 -5.28 8.24 -8.54
CA ARG A 71 -6.26 9.04 -9.28
C ARG A 71 -6.48 10.41 -8.64
N SER A 72 -6.65 10.47 -7.32
CA SER A 72 -6.89 11.72 -6.60
C SER A 72 -5.72 12.70 -6.71
N LEU A 73 -4.48 12.20 -6.65
CA LEU A 73 -3.27 13.03 -6.81
C LEU A 73 -3.15 13.56 -8.25
N PHE A 74 -3.41 12.72 -9.25
CA PHE A 74 -3.35 13.13 -10.66
C PHE A 74 -4.50 14.05 -11.08
N ASP A 75 -5.70 13.84 -10.52
CA ASP A 75 -6.85 14.73 -10.72
C ASP A 75 -6.53 16.15 -10.23
N TYR A 76 -5.80 16.29 -9.12
CA TYR A 76 -5.31 17.60 -8.65
C TYR A 76 -4.37 18.24 -9.67
N GLN A 77 -3.35 17.50 -10.14
CA GLN A 77 -2.38 18.05 -11.09
C GLN A 77 -3.07 18.53 -12.38
N GLY A 78 -3.99 17.73 -12.91
CA GLY A 78 -4.76 18.08 -14.11
C GLY A 78 -5.67 19.28 -13.89
N ALA A 79 -6.42 19.32 -12.79
CA ALA A 79 -7.32 20.44 -12.48
C ALA A 79 -6.54 21.74 -12.20
N ALA A 80 -5.37 21.64 -11.57
CA ALA A 80 -4.48 22.75 -11.30
C ALA A 80 -3.89 23.34 -12.59
N ALA A 81 -3.40 22.49 -13.50
CA ALA A 81 -2.93 22.92 -14.81
C ALA A 81 -4.05 23.55 -15.67
N HIS A 82 -5.26 22.99 -15.59
CA HIS A 82 -6.42 23.56 -16.28
C HIS A 82 -6.78 24.95 -15.71
N LEU A 83 -6.88 25.09 -14.39
CA LEU A 83 -7.13 26.38 -13.76
C LEU A 83 -6.06 27.41 -14.13
N GLU A 84 -4.79 27.01 -14.13
CA GLU A 84 -3.71 27.92 -14.50
C GLU A 84 -3.80 28.38 -15.96
N THR A 85 -4.22 27.48 -16.85
CA THR A 85 -4.48 27.82 -18.25
C THR A 85 -5.59 28.85 -18.37
N GLU A 86 -6.71 28.65 -17.65
CA GLU A 86 -7.86 29.57 -17.64
C GLU A 86 -7.53 30.93 -17.01
N ILE A 87 -6.63 30.97 -16.01
CA ILE A 87 -6.10 32.21 -15.42
C ILE A 87 -5.26 32.97 -16.45
N SER A 88 -4.44 32.26 -17.21
CA SER A 88 -3.47 32.82 -18.16
C SER A 88 -4.10 33.36 -19.44
N ILE A 89 -5.28 32.85 -19.84
CA ILE A 89 -5.98 33.27 -21.07
C ILE A 89 -7.16 34.21 -20.77
N PRO A 90 -7.67 34.94 -21.79
CA PRO A 90 -8.91 35.69 -21.68
C PRO A 90 -10.14 34.76 -21.65
N ALA A 91 -10.29 34.00 -20.56
CA ALA A 91 -11.43 33.13 -20.33
C ALA A 91 -12.67 33.92 -19.87
N PRO A 92 -13.88 33.50 -20.26
CA PRO A 92 -15.10 34.08 -19.70
C PRO A 92 -15.21 33.79 -18.19
N PRO A 93 -15.84 34.68 -17.39
CA PRO A 93 -15.92 34.54 -15.93
C PRO A 93 -16.50 33.19 -15.45
N ASP A 94 -17.44 32.64 -16.20
CA ASP A 94 -18.09 31.36 -15.88
C ASP A 94 -17.15 30.16 -16.08
N ALA A 95 -16.31 30.18 -17.13
CA ALA A 95 -15.30 29.14 -17.35
C ALA A 95 -14.25 29.15 -16.23
N LEU A 96 -13.76 30.34 -15.87
CA LEU A 96 -12.81 30.53 -14.78
C LEU A 96 -13.38 30.05 -13.43
N LEU A 97 -14.66 30.33 -13.15
CA LEU A 97 -15.32 29.86 -11.93
C LEU A 97 -15.50 28.33 -11.93
N ASN A 98 -15.83 27.73 -13.07
CA ASN A 98 -15.97 26.28 -13.18
C ASN A 98 -14.63 25.57 -13.01
N ALA A 99 -13.56 26.10 -13.61
CA ALA A 99 -12.20 25.60 -13.43
C ALA A 99 -11.77 25.66 -11.95
N LEU A 100 -12.09 26.74 -11.24
CA LEU A 100 -11.82 26.84 -9.80
C LEU A 100 -12.58 25.78 -8.99
N LYS A 101 -13.86 25.53 -9.30
CA LYS A 101 -14.65 24.51 -8.60
C LYS A 101 -14.06 23.11 -8.79
N LEU A 102 -13.69 22.75 -10.01
CA LEU A 102 -13.04 21.47 -10.31
C LEU A 102 -11.71 21.35 -9.56
N TYR A 103 -10.91 22.41 -9.59
CA TYR A 103 -9.66 22.51 -8.85
C TYR A 103 -9.85 22.31 -7.35
N GLN A 104 -10.77 23.04 -6.71
CA GLN A 104 -11.01 22.93 -5.26
C GLN A 104 -11.48 21.54 -4.85
N GLN A 105 -12.32 20.90 -5.66
CA GLN A 105 -12.75 19.52 -5.42
C GLN A 105 -11.57 18.55 -5.52
N ALA A 106 -10.71 18.71 -6.53
CA ALA A 106 -9.54 17.86 -6.72
C ALA A 106 -8.49 18.08 -5.60
N ALA A 107 -8.24 19.33 -5.21
CA ALA A 107 -7.36 19.68 -4.10
C ALA A 107 -7.85 19.07 -2.78
N ALA A 108 -9.14 19.20 -2.47
CA ALA A 108 -9.72 18.60 -1.26
C ALA A 108 -9.54 17.07 -1.23
N ARG A 109 -9.70 16.39 -2.37
CA ARG A 109 -9.43 14.95 -2.48
C ARG A 109 -7.96 14.63 -2.29
N ALA A 110 -7.06 15.37 -2.94
CA ALA A 110 -5.62 15.18 -2.79
C ALA A 110 -5.20 15.32 -1.31
N TYR A 111 -5.60 16.39 -0.63
CA TYR A 111 -5.34 16.60 0.81
C TYR A 111 -5.93 15.51 1.70
N ALA A 112 -7.08 14.91 1.34
CA ALA A 112 -7.67 13.81 2.11
C ALA A 112 -6.96 12.47 1.88
N THR A 113 -6.43 12.24 0.67
CA THR A 113 -5.78 10.97 0.30
C THR A 113 -4.34 10.84 0.78
N ILE A 114 -3.63 11.96 0.96
CA ILE A 114 -2.23 11.96 1.41
C ILE A 114 -2.09 11.38 2.84
N PRO A 115 -2.88 11.81 3.85
CA PRO A 115 -2.96 11.14 5.16
C PRO A 115 -3.56 9.72 5.09
N GLY A 116 -4.36 9.44 4.04
CA GLY A 116 -4.97 8.13 3.82
C GLY A 116 -3.98 7.00 3.49
N ALA A 117 -2.70 7.30 3.22
CA ALA A 117 -1.67 6.29 3.03
C ALA A 117 -1.27 5.60 4.35
N ASP A 118 -1.39 6.30 5.48
CA ASP A 118 -1.25 5.69 6.81
C ASP A 118 -2.25 4.55 6.95
N TYR A 119 -3.50 4.74 6.51
CA TYR A 119 -4.54 3.70 6.54
C TYR A 119 -4.19 2.45 5.72
N ILE A 120 -3.49 2.60 4.59
CA ILE A 120 -3.03 1.45 3.78
C ILE A 120 -1.98 0.65 4.53
N LEU A 121 -1.13 1.29 5.34
CA LEU A 121 -0.16 0.64 6.22
C LEU A 121 -0.85 0.00 7.43
N TYR A 122 -1.84 0.66 8.05
CA TYR A 122 -2.56 0.14 9.21
C TYR A 122 -3.52 -1.02 8.90
N GLN A 123 -4.12 -1.09 7.70
CA GLN A 123 -4.87 -2.28 7.26
C GLN A 123 -3.99 -3.53 7.05
N GLN A 124 -2.67 -3.42 7.15
CA GLN A 124 -1.76 -4.58 7.11
C GLN A 124 -1.58 -5.24 8.48
N GLY A 125 -2.07 -4.64 9.57
CA GLY A 125 -1.89 -5.13 10.94
C GLY A 125 -2.77 -6.30 11.37
N GLY A 126 -3.88 -6.61 10.70
CA GLY A 126 -4.74 -7.73 11.10
C GLY A 126 -6.17 -7.63 10.57
N GLY A 127 -6.79 -8.80 10.42
CA GLY A 127 -8.14 -8.94 9.91
C GLY A 127 -9.20 -8.19 10.74
N LEU A 128 -10.40 -8.14 10.15
CA LEU A 128 -11.63 -7.66 10.76
C LEU A 128 -11.68 -7.87 12.28
N GLY A 129 -11.62 -6.77 13.04
CA GLY A 129 -11.94 -6.75 14.46
C GLY A 129 -10.74 -6.69 15.42
N THR A 130 -10.64 -5.56 16.12
CA THR A 130 -10.17 -5.46 17.52
C THR A 130 -8.74 -5.87 17.91
N GLU A 131 -7.87 -6.33 17.00
CA GLU A 131 -6.45 -6.65 17.33
C GLU A 131 -5.44 -5.54 17.00
N ALA A 132 -5.89 -4.38 16.48
CA ALA A 132 -5.01 -3.29 16.06
C ALA A 132 -4.32 -2.54 17.21
N GLU A 133 -4.73 -2.74 18.46
CA GLU A 133 -4.26 -1.94 19.60
C GLU A 133 -3.03 -2.51 20.32
N ASN A 134 -2.56 -3.72 19.98
CA ASN A 134 -1.50 -4.40 20.75
C ASN A 134 -0.50 -5.25 19.93
N ARG A 135 -0.36 -5.05 18.61
CA ARG A 135 0.74 -5.68 17.88
C ARG A 135 1.95 -4.76 17.88
N ASP A 136 3.02 -5.23 18.51
CA ASP A 136 4.38 -4.72 18.32
C ASP A 136 4.66 -4.58 16.82
N VAL A 137 4.49 -3.36 16.30
CA VAL A 137 4.82 -3.03 14.92
C VAL A 137 6.31 -3.30 14.77
N ALA A 138 6.68 -4.31 13.97
CA ALA A 138 8.07 -4.69 13.80
C ALA A 138 8.92 -3.44 13.46
N PRO A 139 10.12 -3.26 14.03
CA PRO A 139 10.94 -2.06 13.83
C PRO A 139 11.19 -1.69 12.35
N SER A 140 11.12 -2.66 11.44
CA SER A 140 11.21 -2.44 9.99
C SER A 140 9.96 -1.79 9.37
N LEU A 141 8.76 -2.10 9.86
CA LEU A 141 7.52 -1.45 9.44
C LEU A 141 7.54 0.03 9.82
N GLN A 142 8.05 0.35 11.02
CA GLN A 142 8.25 1.73 11.45
C GLN A 142 9.25 2.48 10.55
N ALA A 143 10.29 1.80 10.05
CA ALA A 143 11.26 2.41 9.14
C ALA A 143 10.65 2.71 7.76
N VAL A 144 9.79 1.83 7.25
CA VAL A 144 9.05 2.04 5.99
C VAL A 144 8.00 3.13 6.14
N GLU A 145 7.18 3.08 7.19
CA GLU A 145 6.21 4.13 7.53
C GLU A 145 6.91 5.49 7.63
N LYS A 146 7.98 5.57 8.43
CA LYS A 146 8.78 6.79 8.55
C LYS A 146 9.32 7.27 7.20
N ALA A 147 9.79 6.39 6.32
CA ALA A 147 10.29 6.78 5.01
C ALA A 147 9.18 7.34 4.11
N VAL A 148 7.98 6.75 4.16
CA VAL A 148 6.80 7.21 3.43
C VAL A 148 6.27 8.53 4.00
N THR A 149 6.12 8.65 5.31
CA THR A 149 5.72 9.90 6.00
C THR A 149 6.72 11.02 5.72
N THR A 150 8.02 10.73 5.76
CA THR A 150 9.07 11.72 5.42
C THR A 150 8.91 12.21 3.97
N LEU A 151 8.56 11.33 3.02
CA LEU A 151 8.29 11.76 1.65
C LEU A 151 7.06 12.67 1.57
N VAL A 152 5.99 12.30 2.27
CA VAL A 152 4.76 13.07 2.30
C VAL A 152 5.03 14.46 2.88
N ASP A 153 5.67 14.53 4.05
CA ASP A 153 5.86 15.76 4.80
C ASP A 153 6.93 16.67 4.20
N ASP A 154 8.03 16.11 3.69
CA ASP A 154 9.16 16.90 3.19
C ASP A 154 9.07 17.18 1.68
N ARG A 155 8.19 16.48 0.93
CA ARG A 155 8.12 16.57 -0.54
C ARG A 155 6.70 16.85 -1.03
N LEU A 156 5.79 15.90 -0.87
CA LEU A 156 4.49 15.93 -1.52
C LEU A 156 3.56 17.02 -0.95
N SER A 157 3.44 17.09 0.38
CA SER A 157 2.59 18.05 1.10
C SER A 157 3.05 19.49 0.93
N PRO A 158 4.37 19.82 0.99
CA PRO A 158 4.84 21.16 0.66
C PRO A 158 4.51 21.54 -0.78
N LEU A 159 4.78 20.67 -1.77
CA LEU A 159 4.45 20.96 -3.16
C LEU A 159 2.95 21.22 -3.34
N LEU A 160 2.09 20.39 -2.74
CA LEU A 160 0.65 20.60 -2.76
C LEU A 160 0.27 21.97 -2.16
N LYS A 161 0.73 22.25 -0.95
CA LYS A 161 0.39 23.45 -0.19
C LYS A 161 0.80 24.74 -0.89
N TYR A 162 2.04 24.81 -1.35
CA TYR A 162 2.58 26.03 -1.95
C TYR A 162 2.17 26.23 -3.40
N THR A 163 1.86 25.14 -4.12
CA THR A 163 1.21 25.23 -5.44
C THR A 163 -0.22 25.74 -5.28
N ASP A 164 -0.94 25.22 -4.28
CA ASP A 164 -2.32 25.62 -3.99
C ASP A 164 -2.44 27.08 -3.58
N SER A 165 -1.62 27.54 -2.62
CA SER A 165 -1.62 28.95 -2.22
C SER A 165 -1.33 29.90 -3.38
N CYS A 166 -0.40 29.52 -4.26
CA CYS A 166 0.01 30.28 -5.43
C CYS A 166 -1.13 30.36 -6.47
N LEU A 167 -1.77 29.24 -6.79
CA LEU A 167 -2.92 29.19 -7.71
C LEU A 167 -4.10 30.02 -7.21
N VAL A 168 -4.44 29.89 -5.93
CA VAL A 168 -5.55 30.65 -5.33
C VAL A 168 -5.25 32.16 -5.35
N ALA A 169 -4.00 32.56 -5.06
CA ALA A 169 -3.58 33.96 -5.15
C ALA A 169 -3.68 34.50 -6.59
N ARG A 170 -3.21 33.73 -7.58
CA ARG A 170 -3.31 34.09 -9.01
C ARG A 170 -4.76 34.20 -9.48
N TYR A 171 -5.62 33.28 -9.06
CA TYR A 171 -7.06 33.37 -9.34
C TYR A 171 -7.67 34.66 -8.76
N ALA A 172 -7.32 35.01 -7.51
CA ALA A 172 -7.81 36.22 -6.87
C ALA A 172 -7.31 37.48 -7.59
N ALA A 173 -6.03 37.51 -7.99
CA ALA A 173 -5.47 38.59 -8.79
C ALA A 173 -6.16 38.71 -10.15
N ARG A 174 -6.41 37.59 -10.83
CA ARG A 174 -7.17 37.54 -12.09
C ARG A 174 -8.56 38.15 -11.95
N ARG A 175 -9.28 37.77 -10.89
CA ARG A 175 -10.60 38.32 -10.55
C ARG A 175 -10.57 39.83 -10.31
N ALA A 176 -9.53 40.35 -9.66
CA ALA A 176 -9.39 41.77 -9.36
C ALA A 176 -8.95 42.60 -10.57
N GLN A 177 -8.07 42.06 -11.41
CA GLN A 177 -7.46 42.77 -12.54
C GLN A 177 -8.22 42.58 -13.87
N GLY A 178 -9.27 41.75 -13.89
CA GLY A 178 -10.10 41.53 -15.06
C GLY A 178 -9.32 40.77 -16.13
N THR A 179 -9.08 41.39 -17.29
CA THR A 179 -8.39 40.77 -18.43
C THR A 179 -6.88 41.01 -18.46
N ALA A 180 -6.33 41.84 -17.59
CA ALA A 180 -4.89 42.12 -17.55
C ALA A 180 -4.06 40.85 -17.25
N PRO A 181 -2.82 40.77 -17.77
CA PRO A 181 -1.93 39.65 -17.48
C PRO A 181 -1.62 39.60 -15.98
N VAL A 182 -1.75 38.42 -15.40
CA VAL A 182 -1.48 38.16 -13.98
C VAL A 182 -0.01 37.82 -13.82
N SER A 183 0.62 38.36 -12.78
CA SER A 183 2.01 38.06 -12.45
C SER A 183 2.20 36.59 -12.11
N ASP A 184 3.35 36.03 -12.51
CA ASP A 184 3.77 34.69 -12.08
C ASP A 184 4.30 34.65 -10.65
N ASP A 185 4.53 35.82 -10.05
CA ASP A 185 5.01 35.95 -8.69
C ASP A 185 3.87 35.83 -7.67
N CYS A 186 3.89 34.73 -6.92
CA CYS A 186 2.96 34.45 -5.83
C CYS A 186 3.38 35.10 -4.50
N GLY A 187 4.48 35.85 -4.47
CA GLY A 187 4.97 36.59 -3.31
C GLY A 187 5.48 35.70 -2.17
N ASP A 188 5.49 34.39 -2.37
CA ASP A 188 5.89 33.38 -1.38
C ASP A 188 7.38 33.00 -1.51
N LEU A 189 8.00 33.29 -2.66
CA LEU A 189 9.30 32.79 -3.07
C LEU A 189 10.43 33.00 -2.03
N PRO A 190 10.61 34.19 -1.39
CA PRO A 190 11.70 34.39 -0.45
C PRO A 190 11.55 33.56 0.83
N ALA A 191 10.33 33.49 1.39
CA ALA A 191 10.03 32.69 2.58
C ALA A 191 10.11 31.19 2.28
N LEU A 192 9.71 30.82 1.07
CA LEU A 192 9.67 29.45 0.59
C LEU A 192 11.08 28.91 0.34
N GLN A 193 11.97 29.67 -0.31
CA GLN A 193 13.37 29.27 -0.51
C GLN A 193 14.18 29.17 0.79
N ALA A 194 13.80 29.94 1.83
CA ALA A 194 14.42 29.81 3.15
C ALA A 194 14.09 28.47 3.82
N THR A 195 12.93 27.90 3.54
CA THR A 195 12.44 26.64 4.14
C THR A 195 12.72 25.43 3.23
N TYR A 196 12.56 25.62 1.92
CA TYR A 196 12.68 24.61 0.87
C TYR A 196 13.59 25.13 -0.27
N PRO A 197 14.92 25.05 -0.11
CA PRO A 197 15.87 25.59 -1.08
C PRO A 197 15.75 25.00 -2.49
N HIS A 198 15.25 23.76 -2.60
CA HIS A 198 15.12 23.05 -3.87
C HIS A 198 13.70 23.14 -4.47
N MET A 199 12.79 23.91 -3.87
CA MET A 199 11.46 24.07 -4.45
C MET A 199 11.53 24.84 -5.78
N PRO A 200 10.87 24.36 -6.84
CA PRO A 200 10.84 25.07 -8.11
C PRO A 200 10.27 26.50 -7.95
N PRO A 201 10.91 27.51 -8.56
CA PRO A 201 10.49 28.89 -8.40
C PRO A 201 9.17 29.18 -9.14
N SER A 202 8.93 28.53 -10.28
CA SER A 202 7.73 28.70 -11.10
C SER A 202 6.62 27.73 -10.71
N LEU A 203 5.37 28.17 -10.84
CA LEU A 203 4.19 27.33 -10.62
C LEU A 203 4.20 26.09 -11.52
N ALA A 204 4.55 26.24 -12.80
CA ALA A 204 4.67 25.13 -13.73
C ALA A 204 5.72 24.09 -13.26
N GLY A 205 6.86 24.56 -12.75
CA GLY A 205 7.88 23.68 -12.17
C GLY A 205 7.38 22.96 -10.92
N ARG A 206 6.63 23.64 -10.04
CA ARG A 206 6.04 23.03 -8.85
C ARG A 206 4.99 21.97 -9.21
N LEU A 207 4.15 22.22 -10.22
CA LEU A 207 3.17 21.26 -10.73
C LEU A 207 3.81 20.03 -11.38
N GLN A 208 4.91 20.22 -12.12
CA GLN A 208 5.69 19.12 -12.68
C GLN A 208 6.31 18.27 -11.55
N ALA A 209 7.02 18.92 -10.62
CA ALA A 209 7.64 18.23 -9.49
C ALA A 209 6.60 17.51 -8.62
N TYR A 210 5.40 18.10 -8.44
CA TYR A 210 4.30 17.43 -7.75
C TYR A 210 3.89 16.14 -8.46
N GLY A 211 3.70 16.17 -9.79
CA GLY A 211 3.37 14.98 -10.58
C GLY A 211 4.42 13.87 -10.47
N GLU A 212 5.69 14.23 -10.61
CA GLU A 212 6.83 13.30 -10.46
C GLU A 212 6.84 12.67 -9.05
N CYS A 213 6.59 13.48 -8.01
CA CYS A 213 6.49 13.02 -6.63
C CYS A 213 5.24 12.16 -6.36
N SER A 214 4.09 12.48 -6.94
CA SER A 214 2.87 11.67 -6.85
C SER A 214 3.04 10.31 -7.52
N GLU A 215 3.75 10.26 -8.65
CA GLU A 215 4.08 9.01 -9.35
C GLU A 215 5.05 8.15 -8.54
N ALA A 216 6.10 8.77 -7.98
CA ALA A 216 7.06 8.10 -7.11
C ALA A 216 6.37 7.50 -5.87
N PHE A 217 5.53 8.29 -5.22
CA PHE A 217 4.72 7.87 -4.08
C PHE A 217 3.81 6.70 -4.43
N THR A 218 3.06 6.80 -5.54
CA THR A 218 2.17 5.73 -5.99
C THR A 218 2.96 4.46 -6.28
N SER A 219 4.11 4.55 -6.95
CA SER A 219 4.96 3.40 -7.27
C SER A 219 5.43 2.67 -6.01
N VAL A 220 5.81 3.43 -4.97
CA VAL A 220 6.15 2.85 -3.67
C VAL A 220 4.93 2.19 -3.02
N MET A 221 3.77 2.84 -3.04
CA MET A 221 2.53 2.27 -2.49
C MET A 221 2.11 0.98 -3.21
N ILE A 222 2.25 0.93 -4.54
CA ILE A 222 2.01 -0.29 -5.34
C ILE A 222 3.00 -1.38 -4.94
N ALA A 223 4.29 -1.06 -4.84
CA ALA A 223 5.30 -2.04 -4.41
C ALA A 223 5.00 -2.59 -3.01
N LEU A 224 4.53 -1.75 -2.08
CA LEU A 224 4.17 -2.13 -0.72
C LEU A 224 2.85 -2.92 -0.63
N GLY A 225 1.86 -2.58 -1.46
CA GLY A 225 0.48 -3.08 -1.31
C GLY A 225 0.05 -4.17 -2.29
N THR A 226 0.86 -4.53 -3.29
CA THR A 226 0.47 -5.50 -4.33
C THR A 226 1.16 -6.86 -4.26
N ASP A 227 2.01 -7.05 -3.26
CA ASP A 227 2.72 -8.30 -3.00
C ASP A 227 1.76 -9.45 -2.67
N PRO A 228 1.61 -10.44 -3.58
CA PRO A 228 0.62 -11.50 -3.45
C PRO A 228 0.90 -12.47 -2.30
N ASP A 229 2.17 -12.59 -1.89
CA ASP A 229 2.62 -13.54 -0.88
C ASP A 229 2.95 -12.85 0.45
N GLU A 230 2.78 -11.53 0.54
CA GLU A 230 3.32 -10.68 1.63
C GLU A 230 4.83 -10.98 1.89
N THR A 231 5.56 -11.46 0.87
CA THR A 231 6.98 -11.83 0.89
C THR A 231 7.94 -10.66 1.02
N LEU A 232 7.65 -9.51 0.43
CA LEU A 232 8.31 -8.24 0.72
C LEU A 232 8.22 -7.94 2.22
N TRP A 233 7.17 -8.39 2.92
CA TRP A 233 6.94 -8.29 4.37
C TRP A 233 7.40 -9.53 5.17
N SER A 234 7.91 -10.56 4.48
CA SER A 234 8.67 -11.64 5.11
C SER A 234 10.11 -11.17 5.37
N LYS A 235 11.00 -12.06 5.83
CA LYS A 235 12.33 -11.75 6.40
C LYS A 235 13.20 -10.73 5.64
N ASP A 236 12.93 -10.47 4.37
CA ASP A 236 13.60 -9.48 3.55
C ASP A 236 13.14 -8.01 3.77
N SER A 237 11.89 -7.73 4.20
CA SER A 237 11.47 -6.39 4.73
C SER A 237 12.23 -5.99 5.98
N LEU A 238 12.66 -6.98 6.78
CA LEU A 238 13.40 -6.77 8.02
C LEU A 238 14.84 -6.31 7.74
N THR A 239 15.27 -6.31 6.48
CA THR A 239 16.60 -5.84 6.11
C THR A 239 16.60 -4.32 5.87
N PRO A 240 17.57 -3.57 6.44
CA PRO A 240 17.74 -2.13 6.18
C PRO A 240 17.78 -1.76 4.68
N SER A 241 18.18 -2.72 3.84
CA SER A 241 18.24 -2.61 2.38
C SER A 241 16.91 -2.26 1.72
N PHE A 242 15.76 -2.60 2.30
CA PHE A 242 14.46 -2.31 1.69
C PHE A 242 14.07 -0.84 1.82
N ALA A 243 14.20 -0.27 3.03
CA ALA A 243 13.99 1.16 3.27
C ALA A 243 14.99 2.01 2.46
N GLU A 244 16.25 1.54 2.31
CA GLU A 244 17.24 2.16 1.44
C GLU A 244 16.86 2.10 -0.04
N ARG A 245 16.29 0.98 -0.52
CA ARG A 245 15.78 0.86 -1.89
C ARG A 245 14.62 1.82 -2.14
N ILE A 246 13.66 1.90 -1.22
CA ILE A 246 12.55 2.85 -1.28
C ILE A 246 13.13 4.27 -1.35
N LYS A 247 14.00 4.63 -0.40
CA LYS A 247 14.65 5.95 -0.38
C LYS A 247 15.37 6.24 -1.69
N LYS A 248 16.13 5.29 -2.25
CA LYS A 248 16.85 5.47 -3.52
C LYS A 248 15.91 5.69 -4.71
N THR A 249 14.85 4.90 -4.82
CA THR A 249 13.83 5.09 -5.88
C THR A 249 13.17 6.46 -5.75
N LEU A 250 12.86 6.86 -4.52
CA LEU A 250 12.24 8.15 -4.24
C LEU A 250 13.18 9.33 -4.48
N ASP A 251 14.44 9.27 -4.07
CA ASP A 251 15.44 10.31 -4.31
C ASP A 251 15.76 10.46 -5.80
N GLY A 252 15.61 9.38 -6.58
CA GLY A 252 15.77 9.41 -8.04
C GLY A 252 14.61 10.04 -8.79
N MET A 253 13.38 9.94 -8.27
CA MET A 253 12.15 10.42 -8.94
C MET A 253 11.56 11.69 -8.34
N CYS A 254 11.83 11.98 -7.07
CA CYS A 254 11.22 13.07 -6.32
C CYS A 254 12.26 13.65 -5.36
N GLN A 255 12.99 14.67 -5.78
CA GLN A 255 14.07 15.21 -4.97
C GLN A 255 13.55 15.85 -3.66
N PRO A 256 14.27 15.70 -2.53
CA PRO A 256 13.92 16.39 -1.30
C PRO A 256 13.97 17.91 -1.47
N LEU A 257 12.96 18.60 -0.93
CA LEU A 257 12.78 20.04 -1.11
C LEU A 257 13.56 20.87 -0.08
N GLY A 258 13.70 20.33 1.14
CA GLY A 258 14.43 20.93 2.25
C GLY A 258 15.95 20.74 2.16
N PRO A 259 16.73 21.36 3.07
CA PRO A 259 18.18 21.17 3.11
C PRO A 259 18.53 19.70 3.35
N GLN A 260 19.44 19.16 2.54
CA GLN A 260 19.97 17.81 2.74
C GLN A 260 20.69 17.74 4.10
N LYS A 261 20.15 16.96 5.04
CA LYS A 261 20.79 16.65 6.32
C LYS A 261 21.70 15.44 6.20
#